data_AF-A0A2E6KZP8-F1
#
_entry.id   AF-A0A2E6KZP8-F1
#
_cell.length_a   1.000
_cell.length_b   1.000
_cell.length_c   1.000
_cell.angle_alpha   90.00
_cell.angle_beta   90.00
_cell.angle_gamma   90.00
#
_symmetry.space_group_name_H-M   'P 1'
#
loop_
_entity.id
_entity.type
_entity.pdbx_description
1 polymer ?
#
loop_
_entity_poly.entity_id
_entity_poly.type
_entity_poly.pdbx_seq_one_letter_code
_entity_poly.pdbx_strand_id
1 'polypeptide(L)'
;MLRLLISLLCGVTTIQATPDLAEIGRSVFTDKNLSNPPGQSCMTCHKPNHAFADPRRISPGAVPSFSGNRNAPSVMYPDDFQNWNILDSGTKGTGLGQSRALPGPKDYVRVAEE
;
A
#
# COMPACT_ATOMS: atom_id res chain seq x y z
N MET A 1 53.31 -36.57 3.80
CA MET A 1 53.16 -36.57 2.32
C MET A 1 51.71 -36.97 2.03
N LEU A 2 50.79 -36.02 2.10
CA LEU A 2 50.34 -35.20 0.96
C LEU A 2 49.09 -35.83 0.33
N ARG A 3 47.93 -35.66 0.98
CA ARG A 3 46.60 -35.60 0.33
C ARG A 3 45.62 -34.71 1.13
N LEU A 4 46.14 -33.66 1.77
CA LEU A 4 45.40 -32.41 1.91
C LEU A 4 45.65 -31.64 0.61
N LEU A 5 44.65 -30.92 0.09
CA LEU A 5 44.61 -30.15 -1.17
C LEU A 5 43.85 -30.88 -2.29
N ILE A 6 42.61 -30.43 -2.52
CA ILE A 6 41.85 -30.30 -3.78
C ILE A 6 40.36 -30.51 -3.48
N SER A 7 39.73 -29.46 -2.97
CA SER A 7 38.40 -29.04 -3.45
C SER A 7 38.16 -27.60 -2.99
N LEU A 8 39.08 -26.71 -3.41
CA LEU A 8 38.95 -25.26 -3.31
C LEU A 8 38.79 -24.73 -4.74
N LEU A 9 37.72 -25.13 -5.46
CA LEU A 9 37.47 -24.70 -6.84
C LEU A 9 36.02 -24.86 -7.32
N CYS A 10 35.05 -25.01 -6.43
CA CYS A 10 33.65 -24.81 -6.80
C CYS A 10 33.17 -23.56 -6.08
N GLY A 11 33.28 -22.42 -6.76
CA GLY A 11 32.54 -21.23 -6.37
C GLY A 11 31.06 -21.59 -6.43
N VAL A 12 30.48 -21.90 -5.27
CA VAL A 12 29.04 -22.00 -5.13
C VAL A 12 28.51 -20.58 -5.28
N THR A 13 28.20 -20.21 -6.51
CA THR A 13 27.35 -19.05 -6.78
C THR A 13 25.97 -19.42 -6.26
N THR A 14 25.64 -18.99 -5.05
CA THR A 14 24.26 -19.02 -4.59
C THR A 14 23.49 -18.07 -5.48
N ILE A 15 22.76 -18.59 -6.46
CA ILE A 15 21.70 -17.85 -7.15
C ILE A 15 20.64 -17.60 -6.08
N GLN A 16 20.77 -16.47 -5.40
CA GLN A 16 19.80 -16.05 -4.42
C GLN A 16 18.63 -15.49 -5.21
N ALA A 17 17.57 -16.29 -5.34
CA ALA A 17 16.34 -15.81 -5.93
C ALA A 17 15.91 -14.55 -5.17
N THR A 18 15.70 -13.45 -5.90
CA THR A 18 15.11 -12.26 -5.31
C THR A 18 13.72 -12.66 -4.79
N PRO A 19 13.39 -12.39 -3.52
CA PRO A 19 12.08 -12.73 -3.01
C PRO A 19 11.03 -11.97 -3.83
N ASP A 20 9.93 -12.64 -4.15
CA ASP A 20 8.84 -12.02 -4.87
C ASP A 20 8.26 -10.88 -4.01
N LEU A 21 8.44 -9.65 -4.48
CA LEU A 21 7.94 -8.45 -3.80
C LEU A 21 6.41 -8.49 -3.66
N ALA A 22 5.70 -9.14 -4.59
CA ALA A 22 4.25 -9.30 -4.47
C ALA A 22 3.89 -10.21 -3.30
N GLU A 23 4.67 -11.26 -3.04
CA GLU A 23 4.45 -12.17 -1.93
C GLU A 23 4.81 -11.54 -0.58
N ILE A 24 5.90 -10.78 -0.51
CA ILE A 24 6.23 -9.96 0.66
C ILE A 24 5.12 -8.93 0.92
N GLY A 25 4.71 -8.20 -0.12
CA GLY A 25 3.65 -7.20 -0.03
C GLY A 25 2.34 -7.80 0.47
N ARG A 26 1.96 -8.98 -0.04
CA ARG A 26 0.79 -9.73 0.43
C ARG A 26 0.92 -10.09 1.91
N SER A 27 2.08 -10.55 2.34
CA SER A 27 2.34 -10.90 3.74
C SER A 27 2.13 -9.70 4.64
N VAL A 28 2.75 -8.57 4.32
CA VAL A 28 2.59 -7.28 5.03
C VAL A 28 1.13 -6.82 5.04
N PHE A 29 0.44 -6.87 3.90
CA PHE A 29 -0.95 -6.41 3.76
C PHE A 29 -1.94 -7.21 4.62
N THR A 30 -1.60 -8.47 4.92
CA THR A 30 -2.41 -9.37 5.74
C THR A 30 -2.01 -9.38 7.22
N ASP A 31 -0.83 -8.86 7.59
CA ASP A 31 -0.27 -8.96 8.93
C ASP A 31 -1.00 -8.05 9.94
N LYS A 32 -1.52 -8.66 11.00
CA LYS A 32 -2.27 -7.97 12.07
C LYS A 32 -1.37 -7.49 13.21
N ASN A 33 -0.10 -7.87 13.22
CA ASN A 33 0.86 -7.44 14.24
C ASN A 33 1.41 -6.05 13.97
N LEU A 34 1.15 -5.50 12.77
CA LEU A 34 1.61 -4.17 12.38
C LEU A 34 0.73 -3.03 12.91
N SER A 35 -0.49 -3.32 13.38
CA SER A 35 -1.30 -2.31 14.08
C SER A 35 -0.90 -2.16 15.53
N ASN A 36 -1.21 -0.99 16.11
CA ASN A 36 -1.13 -0.77 17.54
C ASN A 36 -2.48 -0.23 18.06
N PRO A 37 -3.20 -0.96 18.94
CA PRO A 37 -2.88 -2.32 19.41
C PRO A 37 -2.90 -3.36 18.27
N PRO A 38 -2.19 -4.49 18.40
CA PRO A 38 -2.24 -5.58 17.43
C PRO A 38 -3.67 -6.11 17.25
N GLY A 39 -4.04 -6.46 16.02
CA GLY A 39 -5.35 -7.04 15.70
C GLY A 39 -5.96 -6.57 14.37
N GLN A 40 -5.41 -5.54 13.75
CA GLN A 40 -5.89 -4.96 12.50
C GLN A 40 -4.78 -4.97 11.44
N SER A 41 -5.08 -5.54 10.27
CA SER A 41 -4.22 -5.43 9.08
C SER A 41 -4.86 -4.52 8.02
N CYS A 42 -4.14 -4.23 6.94
CA CYS A 42 -4.67 -3.48 5.80
C CYS A 42 -5.97 -4.11 5.25
N MET A 43 -6.01 -5.45 5.17
CA MET A 43 -7.20 -6.22 4.74
C MET A 43 -8.42 -6.09 5.65
N THR A 44 -8.26 -5.57 6.87
CA THR A 44 -9.40 -5.37 7.77
C THR A 44 -10.39 -4.36 7.22
N CYS A 45 -9.88 -3.34 6.52
CA CYS A 45 -10.68 -2.32 5.87
C CYS A 45 -10.64 -2.47 4.33
N HIS A 46 -9.49 -2.78 3.73
CA HIS A 46 -9.35 -2.88 2.28
C HIS A 46 -9.63 -4.30 1.77
N LYS A 47 -10.92 -4.63 1.57
CA LYS A 47 -11.35 -6.00 1.31
C LYS A 47 -11.31 -6.37 -0.18
N PRO A 48 -10.56 -7.41 -0.61
CA PRO A 48 -10.45 -7.77 -2.03
C PRO A 48 -11.79 -8.02 -2.73
N ASN A 49 -12.75 -8.63 -2.03
CA ASN A 49 -14.10 -8.91 -2.55
C ASN A 49 -15.02 -7.68 -2.64
N HIS A 50 -14.54 -6.51 -2.24
CA HIS A 50 -15.22 -5.21 -2.36
C HIS A 50 -14.31 -4.20 -3.07
N ALA A 51 -13.59 -4.65 -4.11
CA ALA A 51 -12.63 -3.83 -4.84
C ALA A 51 -11.61 -3.14 -3.93
N PHE A 52 -11.18 -3.82 -2.86
CA PHE A 52 -10.30 -3.29 -1.81
C PHE A 52 -10.80 -2.02 -1.09
N ALA A 53 -12.10 -1.72 -1.14
CA ALA A 53 -12.74 -0.75 -0.27
C ALA A 53 -13.33 -1.43 0.97
N ASP A 54 -13.68 -0.62 1.97
CA ASP A 54 -14.42 -1.12 3.13
C ASP A 54 -15.93 -1.08 2.86
N PRO A 55 -16.67 -2.21 2.99
CA PRO A 55 -18.12 -2.21 2.80
C PRO A 55 -18.91 -1.52 3.93
N ARG A 56 -18.26 -1.16 5.05
CA ARG A 56 -18.92 -0.49 6.18
C ARG A 56 -19.13 1.00 5.90
N ARG A 57 -20.14 1.63 6.52
CA ARG A 57 -20.30 3.11 6.44
C ARG A 57 -19.10 3.87 7.03
N ILE A 58 -18.53 3.37 8.11
CA ILE A 58 -17.36 3.93 8.80
C ILE A 58 -16.40 2.77 9.10
N SER A 59 -15.11 2.98 8.82
CA SER A 59 -14.07 2.00 9.10
C SER A 59 -13.62 2.09 10.56
N PRO A 60 -13.39 0.96 11.24
CA PRO A 60 -12.87 0.96 12.60
C PRO A 60 -11.41 1.39 12.63
N GLY A 61 -11.03 2.09 13.70
CA GLY A 61 -9.64 2.24 14.07
C GLY A 61 -9.12 1.03 14.85
N ALA A 62 -7.80 0.98 15.05
CA ALA A 62 -7.16 -0.12 15.77
C ALA A 62 -7.55 -0.19 17.26
N VAL A 63 -7.84 0.96 17.88
CA VAL A 63 -8.28 1.05 19.28
C VAL A 63 -9.80 0.89 19.34
N PRO A 64 -10.37 -0.14 19.98
CA PRO A 64 -11.81 -0.40 19.94
C PRO A 64 -12.69 0.73 20.51
N SER A 65 -12.17 1.48 21.48
CA SER A 65 -12.87 2.63 22.08
C SER A 65 -12.82 3.90 21.22
N PHE A 66 -12.07 3.90 20.12
CA PHE A 66 -11.91 5.04 19.24
C PHE A 66 -12.29 4.69 17.80
N SER A 67 -13.28 5.38 17.26
CA SER A 67 -13.68 5.24 15.87
C SER A 67 -13.57 6.59 15.17
N GLY A 68 -13.03 6.57 13.95
CA GLY A 68 -13.05 7.73 13.07
C GLY A 68 -14.47 8.03 12.56
N ASN A 69 -14.57 8.92 11.58
CA ASN A 69 -15.85 9.32 10.98
C ASN A 69 -15.92 9.05 9.46
N ARG A 70 -14.96 8.29 8.91
CA ARG A 70 -14.84 8.01 7.48
C ARG A 70 -14.86 6.51 7.18
N ASN A 71 -15.27 6.21 5.97
CA ASN A 71 -15.03 4.93 5.31
C ASN A 71 -13.63 4.91 4.70
N ALA A 72 -12.96 3.75 4.73
CA ALA A 72 -11.70 3.53 4.02
C ALA A 72 -11.99 3.25 2.53
N PRO A 73 -11.46 4.09 1.61
CA PRO A 73 -11.72 3.97 0.18
C PRO A 73 -11.04 2.73 -0.42
N SER A 74 -11.30 2.48 -1.70
CA SER A 74 -10.53 1.49 -2.46
C SER A 74 -9.04 1.88 -2.53
N VAL A 75 -8.15 0.88 -2.48
CA VAL A 75 -6.72 1.04 -2.82
C VAL A 75 -6.41 0.59 -4.25
N MET A 76 -7.41 0.18 -5.04
CA MET A 76 -7.25 -0.02 -6.47
C MET A 76 -7.21 1.35 -7.16
N TYR A 77 -6.27 1.53 -8.10
CA TYR A 77 -6.13 2.76 -8.89
C TYR A 77 -6.31 4.05 -8.06
N PRO A 78 -5.49 4.28 -7.02
CA PRO A 78 -5.61 5.50 -6.22
C PRO A 78 -5.21 6.71 -7.07
N ASP A 79 -6.19 7.31 -7.75
CA ASP A 79 -6.01 8.39 -8.74
C ASP A 79 -5.73 9.79 -8.13
N ASP A 80 -5.24 9.88 -6.88
CA ASP A 80 -4.99 11.17 -6.24
C ASP A 80 -3.62 11.24 -5.55
N PHE A 81 -2.57 11.32 -6.38
CA PHE A 81 -1.21 11.59 -5.96
C PHE A 81 -0.96 13.02 -5.45
N GLN A 82 -1.99 13.87 -5.29
CA GLN A 82 -1.75 15.28 -4.96
C GLN A 82 -2.32 15.77 -3.64
N ASN A 83 -3.16 15.03 -2.89
CA ASN A 83 -3.47 15.47 -1.52
C ASN A 83 -4.15 14.44 -0.59
N TRP A 84 -3.36 13.52 -0.03
CA TRP A 84 -3.78 12.73 1.14
C TRP A 84 -4.30 13.61 2.31
N ASN A 85 -3.81 14.85 2.40
CA ASN A 85 -4.22 15.83 3.41
C ASN A 85 -5.63 16.43 3.17
N ILE A 86 -6.19 16.36 1.95
CA ILE A 86 -7.54 16.92 1.68
C ILE A 86 -8.61 16.05 2.32
N LEU A 87 -8.45 14.73 2.35
CA LEU A 87 -9.39 13.83 3.01
C LEU A 87 -9.43 14.07 4.54
N ASP A 88 -8.28 14.36 5.13
CA ASP A 88 -8.12 14.62 6.57
C ASP A 88 -8.56 16.03 7.00
N SER A 89 -8.46 17.02 6.10
CA SER A 89 -8.85 18.43 6.38
C SER A 89 -10.35 18.67 6.52
N GLY A 90 -11.21 17.67 6.29
CA GLY A 90 -12.66 17.85 6.34
C GLY A 90 -13.26 18.60 5.15
N THR A 91 -12.42 19.02 4.20
CA THR A 91 -12.83 19.74 3.00
C THR A 91 -13.68 18.83 2.10
N LYS A 92 -14.96 19.17 1.88
CA LYS A 92 -15.84 18.45 0.95
C LYS A 92 -15.47 18.83 -0.49
N GLY A 93 -14.38 18.26 -1.02
CA GLY A 93 -14.06 18.37 -2.44
C GLY A 93 -15.09 17.59 -3.25
N THR A 94 -15.92 18.28 -4.03
CA THR A 94 -16.64 17.63 -5.15
C THR A 94 -15.56 17.29 -6.18
N GLY A 95 -15.20 16.02 -6.30
CA GLY A 95 -14.02 15.49 -7.01
C GLY A 95 -13.88 15.81 -8.50
N LEU A 96 -14.51 16.86 -9.03
CA LEU A 96 -14.43 17.30 -10.41
C LEU A 96 -13.96 18.77 -10.56
N GLY A 97 -13.79 19.51 -9.47
CA GLY A 97 -13.47 20.95 -9.52
C GLY A 97 -12.03 21.36 -9.22
N GLN A 98 -11.22 20.48 -8.61
CA GLN A 98 -9.92 20.88 -8.04
C GLN A 98 -8.72 20.52 -8.95
N SER A 99 -8.88 19.58 -9.88
CA SER A 99 -7.86 19.21 -10.87
C SER A 99 -7.57 20.31 -11.89
N ARG A 100 -8.44 21.33 -12.02
CA ARG A 100 -8.29 22.43 -12.99
C ARG A 100 -7.58 23.67 -12.43
N ALA A 101 -7.45 23.80 -11.11
CA ALA A 101 -7.00 25.04 -10.48
C ALA A 101 -5.57 25.04 -9.96
N LEU A 102 -4.86 23.90 -10.00
CA LEU A 102 -3.48 23.83 -9.53
C LEU A 102 -2.52 23.67 -10.71
N PRO A 103 -1.47 24.52 -10.83
CA PRO A 103 -0.42 24.28 -11.80
C PRO A 103 0.32 23.01 -11.38
N GLY A 104 0.12 21.95 -12.14
CA GLY A 104 0.82 20.68 -11.92
C GLY A 104 2.34 20.86 -11.97
N PRO A 105 3.12 19.94 -11.37
CA PRO A 105 4.56 19.89 -11.50
C PRO A 105 4.96 19.94 -12.98
N LYS A 106 5.93 20.79 -13.33
CA LYS A 106 6.28 21.18 -14.71
C LYS A 106 6.76 20.03 -15.61
N ASP A 107 6.98 18.83 -15.07
CA ASP A 107 7.65 17.74 -15.78
C ASP A 107 6.82 16.44 -15.88
N TYR A 108 5.53 16.48 -15.56
CA TYR A 108 4.65 15.34 -15.84
C TYR A 108 3.94 15.55 -17.18
N VAL A 109 4.26 14.72 -18.17
CA VAL A 109 3.50 14.60 -19.41
C VAL A 109 2.09 14.15 -19.01
N ARG A 110 1.08 14.99 -19.24
CA ARG A 110 -0.31 14.55 -19.16
C ARG A 110 -0.53 13.58 -20.32
N VAL A 111 -0.72 12.31 -20.01
CA VAL A 111 -1.43 11.42 -20.93
C VAL A 111 -2.86 11.95 -20.93
N ALA A 112 -3.19 12.74 -21.94
CA ALA A 112 -4.58 13.06 -22.24
C ALA A 112 -5.16 11.77 -22.82
N GLU A 113 -5.93 11.04 -22.02
CA GLU A 113 -6.90 10.12 -22.58
C GLU A 113 -8.02 10.98 -23.19
N GLU A 114 -8.32 10.73 -24.46
CA GLU A 114 -9.36 11.39 -25.26
C GLU A 114 -10.77 11.18 -24.67
#